data_AF-A0A7Y5XW54-F1
#
_entry.id   AF-A0A7Y5XW54-F1
#
_cell.length_a   1.000
_cell.length_b   1.000
_cell.length_c   1.000
_cell.angle_alpha   90.00
_cell.angle_beta   90.00
_cell.angle_gamma   90.00
#
_symmetry.space_group_name_H-M   'P 1'
#
loop_
_entity.id
_entity.type
_entity.pdbx_description
1 polymer ?
#
loop_
_entity_poly.entity_id
_entity_poly.type
_entity_poly.pdbx_seq_one_letter_code
_entity_poly.pdbx_strand_id
1 'polypeptide(L)'
;MAHERSSFYRRVLEQLLAEAVLDREMSVLVVAGGSADRDAFHSLGFERVTISNVDETVAAEELAPYEWSYQDAESLDFPDESFDVTVVSAGLHHCRSPHRALLELYRVARVAAIALESRDSSLMRLAVRLGAVDEYELAAVAAHGLRSGGVANTSTPNFVYRWSEREVEKTVASFAPHARHRIRFFREFELPEALVEIDRGARAQVLRLATPVVEGITRVLPRQANLFAFAVEKPRIPDDLQPWMTVDAGELRPDPEVVGRRYGDAPVGLERHQQDWDRLAEVDALWAVLTVPGRKGGRWDVDEFFATGEAEIAHVAAVAETLGRPARRERALDFGSGVGRLTRALSKRFSAAVGVDISPGMVEHARRLNDDFPACEFRLNASADLAQLESGSFDLVYSSIALQHVATVGEIERYVTEFLRVVRPDGLVVFGLPYYIPALWSFQPRRRIYALLRQLGVSEQWMLRRTPLTPMRMTTIPEADVRALLERHGASVLHTEPIDEGPIRALRYYVSPA
;
A
#
# COMPACT_ATOMS: atom_id res chain seq x y z
N MET A 1 27.37 37.56 1.66
CA MET A 1 26.29 36.59 2.02
C MET A 1 24.90 37.22 2.11
N ALA A 2 24.66 38.25 2.94
CA ALA A 2 23.30 38.80 3.15
C ALA A 2 22.73 39.61 1.96
N HIS A 3 23.56 40.38 1.25
CA HIS A 3 23.09 41.28 0.18
C HIS A 3 22.82 40.58 -1.16
N GLU A 4 23.55 39.51 -1.44
CA GLU A 4 23.61 38.80 -2.73
C GLU A 4 22.47 37.78 -2.90
N ARG A 5 22.27 36.92 -1.87
CA ARG A 5 21.15 35.98 -1.80
C ARG A 5 19.79 36.69 -1.81
N SER A 6 19.74 37.93 -1.30
CA SER A 6 18.55 38.78 -1.37
C SER A 6 18.10 39.02 -2.82
N SER A 7 19.05 39.13 -3.76
CA SER A 7 18.74 39.36 -5.18
C SER A 7 18.15 38.12 -5.87
N PHE A 8 18.74 36.94 -5.66
CA PHE A 8 18.21 35.67 -6.18
C PHE A 8 16.84 35.37 -5.60
N TYR A 9 16.69 35.57 -4.29
CA TYR A 9 15.44 35.39 -3.58
C TYR A 9 14.33 36.26 -4.16
N ARG A 10 14.59 37.56 -4.33
CA ARG A 10 13.63 38.47 -4.94
C ARG A 10 13.24 38.04 -6.36
N ARG A 11 14.20 37.63 -7.20
CA ARG A 11 13.92 37.15 -8.57
C ARG A 11 13.01 35.91 -8.58
N VAL A 12 13.23 34.98 -7.64
CA VAL A 12 12.37 33.79 -7.48
C VAL A 12 10.94 34.21 -7.13
N LEU A 13 10.76 35.12 -6.16
CA LEU A 13 9.43 35.62 -5.79
C LEU A 13 8.75 36.38 -6.94
N GLU A 14 9.48 37.25 -7.66
CA GLU A 14 8.98 37.97 -8.84
C GLU A 14 8.52 37.01 -9.94
N GLN A 15 9.30 35.95 -10.21
CA GLN A 15 8.93 34.94 -11.19
C GLN A 15 7.66 34.17 -10.76
N LEU A 16 7.55 33.81 -9.48
CA LEU A 16 6.36 33.11 -8.97
C LEU A 16 5.11 34.00 -8.96
N LEU A 17 5.25 35.32 -8.76
CA LEU A 17 4.17 36.31 -8.97
C LEU A 17 3.78 36.39 -10.45
N ALA A 18 4.75 36.46 -11.37
CA ALA A 18 4.50 36.55 -12.80
C ALA A 18 3.80 35.29 -13.35
N GLU A 19 4.09 34.14 -12.76
CA GLU A 19 3.48 32.85 -13.10
C GLU A 19 2.17 32.56 -12.34
N ALA A 20 1.68 33.53 -11.56
CA ALA A 20 0.46 33.45 -10.75
C ALA A 20 0.43 32.28 -9.75
N VAL A 21 1.61 31.86 -9.27
CA VAL A 21 1.73 30.94 -8.13
C VAL A 21 1.57 31.70 -6.81
N LEU A 22 2.05 32.94 -6.77
CA LEU A 22 1.89 33.86 -5.65
C LEU A 22 0.91 34.98 -5.98
N ASP A 23 0.23 35.46 -4.96
CA ASP A 23 -0.53 36.71 -4.96
C ASP A 23 -0.13 37.55 -3.73
N ARG A 24 -0.17 38.88 -3.83
CA ARG A 24 0.30 39.79 -2.77
C ARG A 24 -0.62 39.81 -1.54
N GLU A 25 -1.87 39.38 -1.70
CA GLU A 25 -2.86 39.29 -0.61
C GLU A 25 -2.73 37.99 0.19
N MET A 26 -1.92 37.04 -0.29
CA MET A 26 -1.69 35.76 0.37
C MET A 26 -1.07 35.94 1.75
N SER A 27 -1.52 35.11 2.69
CA SER A 27 -0.87 34.95 3.99
C SER A 27 0.43 34.15 3.85
N VAL A 28 1.55 34.74 4.27
CA VAL A 28 2.89 34.16 4.14
C VAL A 28 3.48 33.87 5.51
N LEU A 29 3.97 32.66 5.71
CA LEU A 29 4.84 32.31 6.83
C LEU A 29 6.29 32.18 6.34
N VAL A 30 7.19 33.01 6.85
CA VAL A 30 8.62 32.90 6.61
C VAL A 30 9.25 32.18 7.78
N VAL A 31 9.78 30.97 7.56
CA VAL A 31 10.38 30.12 8.59
C VAL A 31 11.90 30.30 8.59
N ALA A 32 12.48 30.37 9.79
CA ALA A 32 13.90 30.69 10.00
C ALA A 32 14.30 32.01 9.32
N GLY A 33 13.37 32.98 9.30
CA GLY A 33 13.53 34.25 8.59
C GLY A 33 14.24 35.32 9.40
N GLY A 34 14.67 36.36 8.70
CA GLY A 34 15.25 37.58 9.27
C GLY A 34 14.95 38.84 8.46
N SER A 35 15.75 39.88 8.66
CA SER A 35 15.57 41.18 8.00
C SER A 35 15.64 41.12 6.47
N ALA A 36 16.48 40.23 5.92
CA ALA A 36 16.58 40.02 4.48
C ALA A 36 15.28 39.49 3.86
N ASP A 37 14.59 38.57 4.55
CA ASP A 37 13.26 38.08 4.13
C ASP A 37 12.23 39.21 4.22
N ARG A 38 12.23 39.94 5.34
CA ARG A 38 11.34 41.10 5.53
C ARG A 38 11.46 42.09 4.38
N ASP A 39 12.70 42.46 4.04
CA ASP A 39 12.97 43.42 2.96
C ASP A 39 12.51 42.90 1.60
N ALA A 40 12.73 41.61 1.31
CA ALA A 40 12.30 40.99 0.07
C ALA A 40 10.77 41.09 -0.09
N PHE A 41 10.01 40.62 0.91
CA PHE A 41 8.55 40.66 0.86
C PHE A 41 7.98 42.07 0.87
N HIS A 42 8.53 42.97 1.69
CA HIS A 42 8.08 44.36 1.77
C HIS A 42 8.30 45.10 0.45
N SER A 43 9.46 44.88 -0.20
CA SER A 43 9.75 45.50 -1.49
C SER A 43 8.86 45.02 -2.64
N LEU A 44 8.21 43.86 -2.48
CA LEU A 44 7.29 43.28 -3.46
C LEU A 44 5.81 43.57 -3.14
N GLY A 45 5.53 44.24 -2.01
CA GLY A 45 4.20 44.69 -1.61
C GLY A 45 3.32 43.62 -0.98
N PHE A 46 3.90 42.64 -0.28
CA PHE A 46 3.13 41.72 0.55
C PHE A 46 2.76 42.40 1.86
N GLU A 47 1.52 42.24 2.30
CA GLU A 47 1.04 42.89 3.54
C GLU A 47 0.89 41.91 4.70
N ARG A 48 0.63 40.63 4.41
CA ARG A 48 0.29 39.60 5.39
C ARG A 48 1.41 38.59 5.57
N VAL A 49 2.50 39.01 6.21
CA VAL A 49 3.66 38.16 6.46
C VAL A 49 3.86 37.97 7.96
N THR A 50 4.09 36.72 8.37
CA THR A 50 4.57 36.33 9.69
C THR A 50 5.97 35.77 9.52
N ILE A 51 6.94 36.30 10.25
CA ILE A 51 8.33 35.81 10.26
C ILE A 51 8.54 35.00 11.53
N SER A 52 9.14 33.82 11.41
CA SER A 52 9.43 32.96 12.53
C SER A 52 10.89 32.53 12.59
N ASN A 53 11.38 32.32 13.81
CA ASN A 53 12.72 31.82 14.06
C ASN A 53 12.80 31.12 15.43
N VAL A 54 13.80 30.27 15.61
CA VAL A 54 14.18 29.70 16.93
C VAL A 54 15.08 30.65 17.73
N ASP A 55 15.62 31.68 17.07
CA ASP A 55 16.41 32.72 17.73
C ASP A 55 15.51 33.84 18.24
N GLU A 56 15.37 33.94 19.56
CA GLU A 56 14.61 34.99 20.26
C GLU A 56 15.37 36.32 20.35
N THR A 57 16.65 36.36 19.97
CA THR A 57 17.48 37.57 20.10
C THR A 57 17.22 38.60 19.00
N VAL A 58 16.50 38.22 17.93
CA VAL A 58 16.06 39.15 16.88
C VAL A 58 14.98 40.06 17.45
N ALA A 59 15.27 41.35 17.55
CA ALA A 59 14.31 42.34 18.02
C ALA A 59 13.11 42.40 17.05
N ALA A 60 11.91 42.12 17.54
CA ALA A 60 10.69 42.12 16.74
C ALA A 60 10.48 43.46 16.01
N GLU A 61 10.99 44.56 16.58
CA GLU A 61 10.98 45.89 15.97
C GLU A 61 11.77 45.96 14.64
N GLU A 62 12.81 45.16 14.46
CA GLU A 62 13.61 45.11 13.23
C GLU A 62 12.88 44.40 12.07
N LEU A 63 11.83 43.65 12.39
CA LEU A 63 11.01 42.89 11.45
C LEU A 63 9.69 43.59 11.10
N ALA A 64 9.43 44.77 11.67
CA ALA A 64 8.30 45.60 11.29
C ALA A 64 8.28 45.85 9.76
N PRO A 65 7.10 45.86 9.12
CA PRO A 65 5.76 45.84 9.72
C PRO A 65 5.20 44.44 10.04
N TYR A 66 5.99 43.37 9.89
CA TYR A 66 5.52 41.99 9.98
C TYR A 66 5.53 41.46 11.41
N GLU A 67 4.64 40.50 11.66
CA GLU A 67 4.54 39.82 12.95
C GLU A 67 5.71 38.83 13.12
N TRP A 68 6.21 38.71 14.34
CA TRP A 68 7.22 37.72 14.70
C TRP A 68 6.63 36.60 15.57
N SER A 69 7.03 35.36 15.31
CA SER A 69 6.65 34.18 16.12
C SER A 69 7.86 33.29 16.39
N TYR A 70 8.03 32.84 17.64
CA TYR A 70 8.95 31.74 17.93
C TYR A 70 8.42 30.45 17.29
N GLN A 71 9.23 29.74 16.50
CA GLN A 71 8.84 28.47 15.89
C GLN A 71 10.07 27.59 15.62
N ASP A 72 9.95 26.29 15.92
CA ASP A 72 10.87 25.27 15.42
C ASP A 72 10.45 24.83 14.01
N ALA A 73 11.32 25.00 13.03
CA ALA A 73 11.04 24.62 11.64
C ALA A 73 10.73 23.12 11.49
N GLU A 74 11.25 22.26 12.38
CA GLU A 74 10.97 20.81 12.37
C GLU A 74 9.63 20.45 13.05
N SER A 75 8.97 21.41 13.70
CA SER A 75 7.69 21.22 14.40
C SER A 75 6.97 22.55 14.57
N LEU A 76 6.29 23.02 13.53
CA LEU A 76 5.58 24.29 13.54
C LEU A 76 4.27 24.17 14.35
N ASP A 77 4.03 25.10 15.27
CA ASP A 77 2.83 25.18 16.11
C ASP A 77 1.60 25.75 15.35
N PHE A 78 1.59 25.58 14.02
CA PHE A 78 0.50 26.01 13.15
C PHE A 78 -0.30 24.82 12.63
N PRO A 79 -1.63 24.94 12.51
CA PRO A 79 -2.46 23.92 11.86
C PRO A 79 -2.09 23.72 10.39
N ASP A 80 -2.46 22.56 9.87
CA ASP A 80 -2.36 22.24 8.45
C ASP A 80 -3.06 23.31 7.61
N GLU A 81 -2.43 23.69 6.50
CA GLU A 81 -3.00 24.62 5.50
C GLU A 81 -3.49 25.96 6.07
N SER A 82 -2.86 26.44 7.16
CA SER A 82 -3.23 27.69 7.83
C SER A 82 -2.68 28.94 7.12
N PHE A 83 -1.56 28.81 6.39
CA PHE A 83 -1.00 29.88 5.56
C PHE A 83 -1.16 29.55 4.07
N ASP A 84 -1.33 30.56 3.23
CA ASP A 84 -1.34 30.35 1.77
C ASP A 84 0.03 29.84 1.31
N VAL A 85 1.09 30.47 1.80
CA VAL A 85 2.46 30.19 1.36
C VAL A 85 3.39 30.11 2.55
N THR A 86 4.30 29.13 2.54
CA THR A 86 5.40 29.06 3.49
C THR A 86 6.72 29.23 2.75
N VAL A 87 7.67 29.98 3.31
CA VAL A 87 8.98 30.22 2.70
C VAL A 87 10.10 30.00 3.70
N VAL A 88 11.20 29.41 3.27
CA VAL A 88 12.45 29.34 4.04
C VAL A 88 13.62 29.69 3.14
N SER A 89 14.52 30.53 3.64
CA SER A 89 15.76 30.89 2.94
C SER A 89 16.93 30.56 3.85
N ALA A 90 17.81 29.67 3.41
CA ALA A 90 18.97 29.21 4.18
C ALA A 90 18.67 28.52 5.51
N GLY A 91 17.41 28.23 5.85
CA GLY A 91 17.06 27.70 7.17
C GLY A 91 17.14 26.19 7.27
N LEU A 92 16.90 25.45 6.18
CA LEU A 92 16.70 24.00 6.26
C LEU A 92 17.99 23.26 6.66
N HIS A 93 19.15 23.75 6.26
CA HIS A 93 20.43 23.13 6.61
C HIS A 93 20.87 23.38 8.06
N HIS A 94 20.19 24.24 8.82
CA HIS A 94 20.38 24.35 10.27
C HIS A 94 19.52 23.34 11.05
N CYS A 95 18.59 22.65 10.39
CA CYS A 95 17.73 21.65 11.03
C CYS A 95 18.47 20.32 11.21
N ARG A 96 18.11 19.54 12.23
CA ARG A 96 18.59 18.17 12.39
C ARG A 96 18.05 17.27 11.29
N SER A 97 16.81 17.49 10.87
CA SER A 97 16.18 16.85 9.71
C SER A 97 15.66 17.91 8.73
N PRO A 98 16.49 18.33 7.75
CA PRO A 98 16.08 19.27 6.69
C PRO A 98 14.81 18.81 5.95
N HIS A 99 14.62 17.50 5.81
CA HIS A 99 13.45 16.90 5.18
C HIS A 99 12.18 17.11 6.02
N ARG A 100 12.28 16.93 7.35
CA ARG A 100 11.15 17.16 8.26
C ARG A 100 10.72 18.61 8.23
N ALA A 101 11.68 19.54 8.27
CA ALA A 101 11.39 20.96 8.17
C ALA A 101 10.71 21.33 6.84
N LEU A 102 11.20 20.81 5.70
CA LEU A 102 10.51 21.00 4.42
C LEU A 102 9.06 20.47 4.43
N LEU A 103 8.83 19.33 5.09
CA LEU A 103 7.48 18.76 5.19
C LEU A 103 6.56 19.54 6.12
N GLU A 104 7.07 20.18 7.16
CA GLU A 104 6.30 21.11 8.00
C GLU A 104 5.88 22.35 7.22
N LEU A 105 6.78 22.94 6.42
CA LEU A 105 6.42 23.99 5.48
C LEU A 105 5.29 23.53 4.54
N TYR A 106 5.44 22.35 3.93
CA TYR A 106 4.45 21.78 3.03
C TYR A 106 3.09 21.48 3.70
N ARG A 107 3.11 21.05 4.98
CA ARG A 107 1.92 20.77 5.78
C ARG A 107 1.14 22.05 6.07
N VAL A 108 1.84 23.10 6.49
CA VAL A 108 1.25 24.39 6.88
C VAL A 108 0.80 25.22 5.67
N ALA A 109 1.43 25.02 4.51
CA ALA A 109 1.07 25.70 3.26
C ALA A 109 -0.22 25.14 2.61
N ARG A 110 -1.08 26.05 2.14
CA ARG A 110 -2.29 25.77 1.37
C ARG A 110 -2.06 25.79 -0.15
N VAL A 111 -1.18 26.67 -0.63
CA VAL A 111 -0.90 26.87 -2.06
C VAL A 111 0.49 26.37 -2.42
N ALA A 112 1.54 26.84 -1.73
CA ALA A 112 2.91 26.44 -2.05
C ALA A 112 3.87 26.53 -0.86
N ALA A 113 4.82 25.58 -0.82
CA ALA A 113 5.99 25.66 0.05
C ALA A 113 7.23 25.99 -0.78
N ILE A 114 7.95 27.05 -0.40
CA ILE A 114 9.11 27.58 -1.13
C ILE A 114 10.35 27.45 -0.25
N ALA A 115 11.43 26.95 -0.81
CA ALA A 115 12.71 26.89 -0.13
C ALA A 115 13.84 27.38 -1.02
N LEU A 116 14.75 28.17 -0.45
CA LEU A 116 15.96 28.67 -1.09
C LEU A 116 17.18 28.15 -0.34
N GLU A 117 17.91 27.24 -0.97
CA GLU A 117 18.98 26.47 -0.37
C GLU A 117 20.20 26.34 -1.27
N SER A 118 21.27 25.75 -0.72
CA SER A 118 22.45 25.39 -1.51
C SER A 118 22.18 24.16 -2.38
N ARG A 119 22.74 24.14 -3.59
CA ARG A 119 22.61 23.03 -4.53
C ARG A 119 23.67 21.95 -4.37
N ASP A 120 23.27 20.68 -4.41
CA ASP A 120 24.25 19.60 -4.63
C ASP A 120 24.54 19.46 -6.13
N SER A 121 25.78 19.78 -6.52
CA SER A 121 26.24 19.72 -7.91
C SER A 121 27.65 19.15 -8.00
N SER A 122 28.07 18.69 -9.18
CA SER A 122 29.43 18.16 -9.34
C SER A 122 30.48 19.25 -9.16
N LEU A 123 30.21 20.48 -9.62
CA LEU A 123 31.06 21.63 -9.34
C LEU A 123 31.11 21.96 -7.85
N MET A 124 29.98 21.90 -7.15
CA MET A 124 29.94 22.16 -5.70
C MET A 124 30.72 21.10 -4.93
N ARG A 125 30.57 19.82 -5.25
CA ARG A 125 31.35 18.73 -4.63
C ARG A 125 32.84 18.85 -4.91
N LEU A 126 33.22 19.33 -6.10
CA LEU A 126 34.61 19.64 -6.41
C LEU A 126 35.11 20.84 -5.58
N ALA A 127 34.32 21.90 -5.47
CA ALA A 127 34.67 23.08 -4.68
C ALA A 127 34.89 22.73 -3.20
N VAL A 128 34.03 21.87 -2.62
CA VAL A 128 34.20 21.34 -1.27
C VAL A 128 35.49 20.53 -1.14
N ARG A 129 35.76 19.61 -2.09
CA ARG A 129 37.01 18.81 -2.08
C ARG A 129 38.28 19.66 -2.20
N LEU A 130 38.20 20.78 -2.90
CA LEU A 130 39.30 21.73 -3.05
C LEU A 130 39.39 22.73 -1.87
N GLY A 131 38.48 22.65 -0.90
CA GLY A 131 38.42 23.56 0.25
C GLY A 131 38.02 24.98 -0.12
N ALA A 132 37.33 25.15 -1.26
CA ALA A 132 36.83 26.44 -1.72
C ALA A 132 35.42 26.76 -1.21
N VAL A 133 34.70 25.77 -0.66
CA VAL A 133 33.41 25.94 0.00
C VAL A 133 33.39 25.02 1.21
N ASP A 134 32.88 25.50 2.34
CA ASP A 134 32.86 24.72 3.57
C ASP A 134 31.84 23.58 3.51
N GLU A 135 32.21 22.43 4.07
CA GLU A 135 31.31 21.28 4.26
C GLU A 135 30.41 21.47 5.49
N TYR A 136 30.91 22.17 6.51
CA TYR A 136 30.22 22.50 7.75
C TYR A 136 30.23 24.01 7.96
N GLU A 137 29.15 24.56 8.50
CA GLU A 137 28.95 26.00 8.62
C GLU A 137 29.68 26.62 9.82
N LEU A 138 31.01 26.68 9.73
CA LEU A 138 31.85 27.25 10.78
C LEU A 138 31.72 28.77 10.89
N ALA A 139 31.45 29.45 9.77
CA ALA A 139 31.35 30.90 9.71
C ALA A 139 30.18 31.44 10.57
N ALA A 140 29.03 30.77 10.55
CA ALA A 140 27.87 31.16 11.35
C ALA A 140 28.17 31.03 12.85
N VAL A 141 28.75 29.90 13.28
CA VAL A 141 29.14 29.67 14.68
C VAL A 141 30.20 30.67 15.15
N ALA A 142 31.18 30.99 14.30
CA ALA A 142 32.20 31.98 14.58
C ALA A 142 31.62 33.40 14.75
N ALA A 143 30.68 33.79 13.88
CA ALA A 143 29.99 35.07 13.96
C ALA A 143 29.18 35.22 15.26
N HIS A 144 28.66 34.12 15.80
CA HIS A 144 27.92 34.07 17.06
C HIS A 144 28.79 33.73 18.29
N GLY A 145 30.11 33.98 18.20
CA GLY A 145 31.01 33.85 19.34
C GLY A 145 31.15 32.43 19.89
N LEU A 146 30.98 31.41 19.04
CA LEU A 146 31.09 29.98 19.38
C LEU A 146 30.04 29.48 20.39
N ARG A 147 28.90 30.18 20.52
CA ARG A 147 27.83 29.82 21.47
C ARG A 147 26.55 29.33 20.80
N SER A 148 26.25 29.82 19.61
CA SER A 148 25.04 29.51 18.84
C SER A 148 25.32 29.59 17.33
N GLY A 149 24.28 29.54 16.48
CA GLY A 149 24.40 29.65 15.02
C GLY A 149 24.70 28.35 14.28
N GLY A 150 24.81 27.23 14.99
CA GLY A 150 24.97 25.89 14.42
C GLY A 150 23.64 25.13 14.28
N VAL A 151 23.69 23.79 14.30
CA VAL A 151 22.50 22.94 14.16
C VAL A 151 21.51 23.20 15.31
N ALA A 152 20.24 23.42 14.98
CA ALA A 152 19.19 23.80 15.93
C ALA A 152 19.60 24.97 16.86
N ASN A 153 20.32 25.96 16.30
CA ASN A 153 20.88 27.11 16.99
C ASN A 153 21.87 26.77 18.15
N THR A 154 22.43 25.56 18.17
CA THR A 154 23.48 25.18 19.13
C THR A 154 24.85 25.71 18.69
N SER A 155 25.89 25.53 19.50
CA SER A 155 27.28 25.84 19.12
C SER A 155 27.93 24.79 18.22
N THR A 156 27.23 23.69 17.88
CA THR A 156 27.75 22.63 17.01
C THR A 156 27.51 23.00 15.55
N PRO A 157 28.55 23.18 14.73
CA PRO A 157 28.39 23.53 13.31
C PRO A 157 27.52 22.49 12.60
N ASN A 158 26.50 22.95 11.88
CA ASN A 158 25.68 22.10 11.03
C ASN A 158 26.44 21.70 9.76
N PHE A 159 26.14 20.50 9.27
CA PHE A 159 26.51 20.10 7.92
C PHE A 159 25.71 20.95 6.93
N VAL A 160 26.38 21.54 5.93
CA VAL A 160 25.71 22.33 4.89
C VAL A 160 24.97 21.36 3.98
N TYR A 161 23.72 21.05 4.33
CA TYR A 161 22.87 20.14 3.58
C TYR A 161 22.48 20.78 2.24
N ARG A 162 23.00 20.22 1.14
CA ARG A 162 22.78 20.72 -0.21
C ARG A 162 21.77 19.86 -0.93
N TRP A 163 20.79 20.48 -1.56
CA TRP A 163 19.64 19.80 -2.14
C TRP A 163 19.82 19.53 -3.64
N SER A 164 19.27 18.41 -4.08
CA SER A 164 19.00 18.09 -5.48
C SER A 164 17.48 18.03 -5.74
N GLU A 165 17.08 18.17 -7.01
CA GLU A 165 15.67 18.07 -7.42
C GLU A 165 15.07 16.72 -7.01
N ARG A 166 15.86 15.65 -7.14
CA ARG A 166 15.41 14.29 -6.83
C ARG A 166 15.15 14.08 -5.34
N GLU A 167 15.91 14.75 -4.47
CA GLU A 167 15.67 14.71 -3.02
C GLU A 167 14.36 15.42 -2.69
N VAL A 168 14.12 16.61 -3.26
CA VAL A 168 12.84 17.33 -3.09
C VAL A 168 11.67 16.49 -3.58
N GLU A 169 11.74 15.96 -4.80
CA GLU A 169 10.71 15.12 -5.41
C GLU A 169 10.36 13.91 -4.54
N LYS A 170 11.37 13.15 -4.08
CA LYS A 170 11.16 11.96 -3.24
C LYS A 170 10.60 12.32 -1.87
N THR A 171 11.06 13.42 -1.28
CA THR A 171 10.61 13.86 0.05
C THR A 171 9.12 14.15 0.02
N VAL A 172 8.68 14.99 -0.93
CA VAL A 172 7.27 15.36 -1.08
C VAL A 172 6.41 14.16 -1.50
N ALA A 173 6.86 13.37 -2.48
CA ALA A 173 6.10 12.22 -2.97
C ALA A 173 5.91 11.13 -1.90
N SER A 174 6.84 11.01 -0.95
CA SER A 174 6.72 10.06 0.17
C SER A 174 5.74 10.55 1.23
N PHE A 175 5.66 11.87 1.45
CA PHE A 175 4.76 12.47 2.43
C PHE A 175 3.30 12.54 1.94
N ALA A 176 3.09 12.90 0.67
CA ALA A 176 1.76 13.08 0.09
C ALA A 176 1.49 12.14 -1.12
N PRO A 177 1.61 10.81 -0.99
CA PRO A 177 1.62 9.88 -2.12
C PRO A 177 0.30 9.80 -2.91
N HIS A 178 -0.78 10.42 -2.40
CA HIS A 178 -2.11 10.42 -3.02
C HIS A 178 -2.17 11.26 -4.31
N ALA A 179 -1.26 12.23 -4.49
CA ALA A 179 -1.28 13.15 -5.62
C ALA A 179 0.07 13.28 -6.33
N ARG A 180 0.01 13.84 -7.54
CA ARG A 180 1.17 14.29 -8.31
C ARG A 180 1.42 15.75 -7.98
N HIS A 181 2.65 16.07 -7.64
CA HIS A 181 3.03 17.42 -7.23
C HIS A 181 3.72 18.14 -8.39
N ARG A 182 3.37 19.40 -8.57
CA ARG A 182 4.12 20.29 -9.45
C ARG A 182 5.22 20.97 -8.63
N ILE A 183 6.46 20.80 -9.07
CA ILE A 183 7.63 21.40 -8.42
C ILE A 183 8.37 22.26 -9.43
N ARG A 184 8.55 23.54 -9.11
CA ARG A 184 9.33 24.49 -9.90
C ARG A 184 10.73 24.56 -9.32
N PHE A 185 11.73 24.61 -10.19
CA PHE A 185 13.14 24.63 -9.80
C PHE A 185 13.86 25.81 -10.43
N PHE A 186 14.47 26.62 -9.59
CA PHE A 186 15.26 27.80 -9.96
C PHE A 186 16.72 27.56 -9.63
N ARG A 187 17.62 28.00 -10.51
CA ARG A 187 19.05 27.73 -10.41
C ARG A 187 19.80 28.97 -10.88
N GLU A 188 20.71 29.43 -10.05
CA GLU A 188 21.57 30.55 -10.41
C GLU A 188 22.97 30.32 -9.85
N PHE A 189 23.98 30.73 -10.61
CA PHE A 189 25.35 30.70 -10.14
C PHE A 189 25.72 32.06 -9.59
N GLU A 190 26.25 32.06 -8.38
CA GLU A 190 26.79 33.26 -7.74
C GLU A 190 28.11 32.91 -7.06
N LEU A 191 29.14 33.72 -7.26
CA LEU A 191 30.42 33.50 -6.61
C LEU A 191 30.27 33.85 -5.11
N PRO A 192 30.68 32.99 -4.17
CA PRO A 192 30.56 33.32 -2.75
C PRO A 192 31.54 34.46 -2.38
N GLU A 193 31.07 35.71 -2.31
CA GLU A 193 31.93 36.86 -1.99
C GLU A 193 32.60 36.73 -0.62
N ALA A 194 31.95 36.09 0.36
CA ALA A 194 32.53 35.86 1.69
C ALA A 194 33.85 35.08 1.64
N LEU A 195 33.99 34.11 0.73
CA LEU A 195 35.23 33.37 0.53
C LEU A 195 36.31 34.21 -0.16
N VAL A 196 35.89 35.18 -0.97
CA VAL A 196 36.78 36.11 -1.67
C VAL A 196 37.25 37.24 -0.74
N GLU A 197 36.45 37.62 0.25
CA GLU A 197 36.78 38.68 1.22
C GLU A 197 37.61 38.17 2.41
N ILE A 198 37.31 36.96 2.90
CA ILE A 198 38.02 36.33 4.03
C ILE A 198 39.42 35.86 3.62
N ASP A 199 39.60 35.35 2.40
CA ASP A 199 40.89 34.88 1.89
C ASP A 199 41.48 35.90 0.88
N ARG A 200 42.40 36.77 1.33
CA ARG A 200 43.14 37.68 0.43
C ARG A 200 44.32 37.01 -0.29
N GLY A 201 44.40 35.67 -0.26
CA GLY A 201 45.48 34.88 -0.84
C GLY A 201 45.31 34.47 -2.30
N ALA A 202 46.19 33.59 -2.78
CA ALA A 202 46.20 33.08 -4.15
C ALA A 202 44.90 32.33 -4.54
N ARG A 203 44.18 31.77 -3.56
CA ARG A 203 42.92 31.03 -3.79
C ARG A 203 41.78 31.92 -4.26
N ALA A 204 41.61 33.11 -3.67
CA ALA A 204 40.59 34.05 -4.12
C ALA A 204 40.87 34.57 -5.55
N GLN A 205 42.15 34.73 -5.93
CA GLN A 205 42.52 35.07 -7.30
C GLN A 205 42.18 33.93 -8.28
N VAL A 206 42.47 32.68 -7.93
CA VAL A 206 42.10 31.51 -8.74
C VAL A 206 40.59 31.41 -8.92
N LEU A 207 39.81 31.61 -7.84
CA LEU A 207 38.35 31.61 -7.89
C LEU A 207 37.81 32.71 -8.81
N ARG A 208 38.32 33.95 -8.69
CA ARG A 208 37.93 35.07 -9.57
C ARG A 208 38.25 34.77 -11.05
N LEU A 209 39.39 34.17 -11.35
CA LEU A 209 39.77 33.80 -12.72
C LEU A 209 38.93 32.64 -13.28
N ALA A 210 38.52 31.70 -12.42
CA ALA A 210 37.65 30.59 -12.80
C ALA A 210 36.17 31.00 -12.96
N THR A 211 35.76 32.10 -12.34
CA THR A 211 34.36 32.59 -12.31
C THR A 211 33.71 32.67 -13.70
N PRO A 212 34.27 33.37 -14.72
CA PRO A 212 33.62 33.47 -16.03
C PRO A 212 33.49 32.11 -16.73
N VAL A 213 34.40 31.17 -16.45
CA VAL A 213 34.32 29.80 -16.98
C VAL A 213 33.17 29.05 -16.31
N VAL A 214 33.06 29.14 -14.98
CA VAL A 214 31.97 28.50 -14.22
C VAL A 214 30.62 29.12 -14.56
N GLU A 215 30.52 30.44 -14.71
CA GLU A 215 29.33 31.12 -15.23
C GLU A 215 28.95 30.60 -16.62
N GLY A 216 29.92 30.46 -17.53
CA GLY A 216 29.70 29.89 -18.85
C GLY A 216 29.15 28.46 -18.78
N ILE A 217 29.75 27.62 -17.92
CA ILE A 217 29.30 26.24 -17.70
C ILE A 217 27.87 26.23 -17.14
N THR A 218 27.56 27.07 -16.16
CA THR A 218 26.25 27.08 -15.49
C THR A 218 25.14 27.68 -16.35
N ARG A 219 25.45 28.56 -17.31
CA ARG A 219 24.48 28.99 -18.34
C ARG A 219 24.08 27.84 -19.27
N VAL A 220 25.02 26.97 -19.64
CA VAL A 220 24.75 25.80 -20.52
C VAL A 220 24.19 24.62 -19.72
N LEU A 221 24.66 24.44 -18.48
CA LEU A 221 24.27 23.38 -17.57
C LEU A 221 23.80 24.00 -16.23
N PRO A 222 22.57 24.56 -16.16
CA PRO A 222 22.04 25.20 -14.94
C PRO A 222 22.06 24.30 -13.71
N ARG A 223 22.04 22.98 -13.89
CA ARG A 223 22.20 21.99 -12.81
C ARG A 223 23.54 22.03 -12.10
N GLN A 224 24.55 22.71 -12.63
CA GLN A 224 25.86 22.89 -11.99
C GLN A 224 25.95 24.13 -11.12
N ALA A 225 24.92 24.98 -11.10
CA ALA A 225 24.88 26.19 -10.29
C ALA A 225 24.90 25.88 -8.78
N ASN A 226 25.20 26.88 -7.94
CA ASN A 226 25.31 26.72 -6.49
C ASN A 226 24.07 27.19 -5.72
N LEU A 227 23.33 28.18 -6.24
CA LEU A 227 22.04 28.58 -5.67
C LEU A 227 20.93 27.71 -6.24
N PHE A 228 20.04 27.29 -5.36
CA PHE A 228 18.91 26.47 -5.70
C PHE A 228 17.68 26.97 -4.95
N ALA A 229 16.60 27.17 -5.68
CA ALA A 229 15.31 27.35 -5.05
C ALA A 229 14.30 26.40 -5.66
N PHE A 230 13.30 26.04 -4.88
CA PHE A 230 12.19 25.25 -5.36
C PHE A 230 10.89 25.69 -4.73
N ALA A 231 9.82 25.61 -5.51
CA ALA A 231 8.46 25.84 -5.06
C ALA A 231 7.66 24.55 -5.28
N VAL A 232 7.19 23.95 -4.20
CA VAL A 232 6.32 22.78 -4.22
C VAL A 232 4.88 23.28 -4.15
N GLU A 233 4.17 23.21 -5.27
CA GLU A 233 2.76 23.57 -5.35
C GLU A 233 1.90 22.45 -4.76
N LYS A 234 0.87 22.81 -4.00
CA LYS A 234 -0.11 21.89 -3.44
C LYS A 234 -1.00 21.35 -4.57
N PRO A 235 -1.32 20.05 -4.57
CA PRO A 235 -2.09 19.42 -5.64
C PRO A 235 -3.54 19.93 -5.63
N ARG A 236 -4.12 20.15 -6.82
CA ARG A 236 -5.54 20.46 -6.97
C ARG A 236 -6.31 19.17 -7.11
N ILE A 237 -7.02 18.78 -6.06
CA ILE A 237 -7.86 17.58 -6.07
C ILE A 237 -9.22 17.92 -6.69
N PRO A 238 -9.74 17.10 -7.64
CA PRO A 238 -9.26 15.77 -8.03
C PRO A 238 -8.24 15.73 -9.19
N ASP A 239 -7.98 16.85 -9.87
CA ASP A 239 -7.22 16.90 -11.14
C ASP A 239 -5.80 16.32 -11.03
N ASP A 240 -5.12 16.58 -9.92
CA ASP A 240 -3.72 16.21 -9.68
C ASP A 240 -3.57 14.87 -8.96
N LEU A 241 -4.66 14.09 -8.77
CA LEU A 241 -4.57 12.77 -8.17
C LEU A 241 -3.61 11.84 -8.93
N GLN A 242 -3.02 10.90 -8.20
CA GLN A 242 -2.34 9.79 -8.83
C GLN A 242 -3.34 8.95 -9.64
N PRO A 243 -2.92 8.33 -10.76
CA PRO A 243 -3.83 7.57 -11.61
C PRO A 243 -4.53 6.39 -10.92
N TRP A 244 -4.02 5.94 -9.77
CA TRP A 244 -4.57 4.85 -8.96
C TRP A 244 -5.32 5.34 -7.72
N MET A 245 -5.65 6.63 -7.64
CA MET A 245 -6.40 7.24 -6.54
C MET A 245 -7.71 7.82 -7.07
N THR A 246 -8.75 7.77 -6.25
CA THR A 246 -10.08 8.36 -6.51
C THR A 246 -10.61 9.04 -5.26
N VAL A 247 -11.63 9.88 -5.42
CA VAL A 247 -12.40 10.46 -4.30
C VAL A 247 -13.74 9.74 -4.23
N ASP A 248 -14.00 9.07 -3.11
CA ASP A 248 -15.26 8.38 -2.85
C ASP A 248 -15.88 8.91 -1.55
N ALA A 249 -17.11 9.38 -1.61
CA ALA A 249 -17.82 10.03 -0.49
C ALA A 249 -17.02 11.15 0.23
N GLY A 250 -16.13 11.83 -0.49
CA GLY A 250 -15.26 12.89 0.06
C GLY A 250 -13.95 12.39 0.68
N GLU A 251 -13.68 11.08 0.67
CA GLU A 251 -12.43 10.49 1.13
C GLU A 251 -11.53 10.06 -0.03
N LEU A 252 -10.22 10.26 0.14
CA LEU A 252 -9.21 9.76 -0.81
C LEU A 252 -9.01 8.26 -0.63
N ARG A 253 -9.23 7.48 -1.69
CA ARG A 253 -9.07 6.01 -1.69
C ARG A 253 -8.35 5.52 -2.94
N PRO A 254 -7.65 4.39 -2.89
CA PRO A 254 -7.16 3.74 -4.11
C PRO A 254 -8.33 3.38 -5.04
N ASP A 255 -8.15 3.63 -6.34
CA ASP A 255 -9.12 3.26 -7.37
C ASP A 255 -9.09 1.71 -7.55
N PRO A 256 -10.18 1.01 -7.21
CA PRO A 256 -10.22 -0.45 -7.25
C PRO A 256 -10.08 -1.00 -8.67
N GLU A 257 -10.58 -0.30 -9.70
CA GLU A 257 -10.45 -0.75 -11.09
C GLU A 257 -9.00 -0.64 -11.57
N VAL A 258 -8.33 0.48 -11.27
CA VAL A 258 -6.96 0.73 -11.74
C VAL A 258 -5.97 -0.20 -11.03
N VAL A 259 -6.10 -0.33 -9.70
CA VAL A 259 -5.28 -1.25 -8.91
C VAL A 259 -5.56 -2.70 -9.32
N GLY A 260 -6.84 -3.04 -9.52
CA GLY A 260 -7.30 -4.37 -9.93
C GLY A 260 -6.75 -4.82 -11.28
N ARG A 261 -6.74 -3.94 -12.29
CA ARG A 261 -6.15 -4.22 -13.62
C ARG A 261 -4.66 -4.57 -13.56
N ARG A 262 -3.90 -3.94 -12.64
CA ARG A 262 -2.43 -4.07 -12.58
C ARG A 262 -1.97 -5.24 -11.72
N TYR A 263 -2.60 -5.46 -10.58
CA TYR A 263 -2.14 -6.45 -9.59
C TYR A 263 -3.08 -7.64 -9.43
N GLY A 264 -4.25 -7.60 -10.07
CA GLY A 264 -5.35 -8.49 -9.73
C GLY A 264 -5.96 -8.08 -8.39
N ASP A 265 -7.10 -7.42 -8.45
CA ASP A 265 -8.27 -7.70 -7.64
C ASP A 265 -8.04 -8.19 -6.19
N ALA A 266 -7.68 -7.28 -5.28
CA ALA A 266 -8.13 -7.32 -3.90
C ALA A 266 -9.09 -6.12 -3.74
N PRO A 267 -10.41 -6.28 -3.48
CA PRO A 267 -11.22 -7.39 -2.95
C PRO A 267 -12.12 -8.08 -4.00
N VAL A 268 -11.70 -8.13 -5.27
CA VAL A 268 -12.46 -8.75 -6.37
C VAL A 268 -12.18 -10.27 -6.50
N GLY A 269 -11.31 -10.83 -5.65
CA GLY A 269 -11.02 -12.27 -5.59
C GLY A 269 -12.26 -13.14 -5.34
N LEU A 270 -13.13 -12.74 -4.41
CA LEU A 270 -14.31 -13.51 -4.00
C LEU A 270 -15.44 -13.44 -5.04
N GLU A 271 -15.73 -12.26 -5.58
CA GLU A 271 -16.71 -12.09 -6.67
C GLU A 271 -16.31 -12.84 -7.93
N ARG A 272 -15.02 -12.77 -8.30
CA ARG A 272 -14.51 -13.54 -9.44
C ARG A 272 -14.55 -15.05 -9.17
N HIS A 273 -14.24 -15.47 -7.94
CA HIS A 273 -14.37 -16.87 -7.53
C HIS A 273 -15.82 -17.35 -7.66
N GLN A 274 -16.78 -16.56 -7.17
CA GLN A 274 -18.21 -16.82 -7.33
C GLN A 274 -18.60 -16.95 -8.81
N GLN A 275 -18.26 -15.98 -9.65
CA GLN A 275 -18.56 -16.01 -11.08
C GLN A 275 -17.96 -17.22 -11.79
N ASP A 276 -16.73 -17.60 -11.44
CA ASP A 276 -16.07 -18.76 -12.05
C ASP A 276 -16.80 -20.06 -11.68
N TRP A 277 -17.29 -20.19 -10.44
CA TRP A 277 -18.12 -21.32 -10.02
C TRP A 277 -19.54 -21.30 -10.58
N ASP A 278 -20.17 -20.14 -10.71
CA ASP A 278 -21.49 -20.00 -11.34
C ASP A 278 -21.46 -20.47 -12.81
N ARG A 279 -20.41 -20.13 -13.56
CA ARG A 279 -20.24 -20.63 -14.93
C ARG A 279 -20.02 -22.13 -14.98
N LEU A 280 -19.28 -22.68 -14.01
CA LEU A 280 -19.10 -24.12 -13.89
C LEU A 280 -20.41 -24.85 -13.55
N ALA A 281 -21.24 -24.25 -12.69
CA ALA A 281 -22.58 -24.73 -12.37
C ALA A 281 -23.47 -24.78 -13.62
N GLU A 282 -23.49 -23.70 -14.41
CA GLU A 282 -24.27 -23.62 -15.65
C GLU A 282 -23.85 -24.69 -16.68
N VAL A 283 -22.55 -24.96 -16.79
CA VAL A 283 -22.02 -25.81 -17.85
C VAL A 283 -22.05 -27.29 -17.51
N ASP A 284 -21.55 -27.68 -16.32
CA ASP A 284 -21.40 -29.07 -15.88
C ASP A 284 -21.18 -29.15 -14.36
N ALA A 285 -22.24 -28.87 -13.60
CA ALA A 285 -22.18 -28.77 -12.13
C ALA A 285 -21.61 -30.03 -11.44
N LEU A 286 -22.04 -31.23 -11.85
CA LEU A 286 -21.58 -32.48 -11.24
C LEU A 286 -20.07 -32.69 -11.45
N TRP A 287 -19.58 -32.44 -12.66
CA TRP A 287 -18.15 -32.57 -12.96
C TRP A 287 -17.30 -31.51 -12.25
N ALA A 288 -17.84 -30.30 -12.09
CA ALA A 288 -17.16 -29.24 -11.36
C ALA A 288 -16.97 -29.59 -9.88
N VAL A 289 -17.97 -30.26 -9.26
CA VAL A 289 -17.89 -30.73 -7.87
C VAL A 289 -16.98 -31.93 -7.71
N LEU A 290 -16.96 -32.85 -8.69
CA LEU A 290 -16.07 -34.01 -8.68
C LEU A 290 -15.46 -34.26 -10.06
N THR A 291 -14.23 -33.78 -10.24
CA THR A 291 -13.51 -33.83 -11.50
C THR A 291 -12.86 -35.20 -11.74
N VAL A 292 -13.63 -36.12 -12.33
CA VAL A 292 -13.14 -37.45 -12.73
C VAL A 292 -12.86 -37.51 -14.24
N PRO A 293 -11.72 -38.07 -14.69
CA PRO A 293 -11.45 -38.30 -16.10
C PRO A 293 -12.59 -39.07 -16.79
N GLY A 294 -13.03 -38.59 -17.96
CA GLY A 294 -14.13 -39.20 -18.72
C GLY A 294 -15.54 -38.76 -18.31
N ARG A 295 -15.74 -38.18 -17.12
CA ARG A 295 -17.06 -37.72 -16.63
C ARG A 295 -17.45 -36.30 -17.07
N LYS A 296 -16.51 -35.56 -17.66
CA LYS A 296 -16.73 -34.20 -18.18
C LYS A 296 -17.72 -34.19 -19.35
N GLY A 297 -18.51 -33.12 -19.47
CA GLY A 297 -19.50 -32.89 -20.53
C GLY A 297 -20.87 -33.47 -20.20
N GLY A 298 -21.27 -33.46 -18.92
CA GLY A 298 -22.55 -34.01 -18.46
C GLY A 298 -22.60 -35.54 -18.51
N ARG A 299 -21.45 -36.22 -18.31
CA ARG A 299 -21.35 -37.70 -18.35
C ARG A 299 -21.39 -38.36 -16.97
N TRP A 300 -21.68 -37.58 -15.93
CA TRP A 300 -22.00 -38.13 -14.62
C TRP A 300 -23.40 -38.74 -14.64
N ASP A 301 -23.50 -39.99 -14.22
CA ASP A 301 -24.76 -40.54 -13.74
C ASP A 301 -25.03 -39.97 -12.33
N VAL A 302 -26.26 -39.55 -12.08
CA VAL A 302 -26.61 -38.81 -10.85
C VAL A 302 -26.49 -39.72 -9.63
N ASP A 303 -26.99 -40.95 -9.71
CA ASP A 303 -26.97 -41.88 -8.58
C ASP A 303 -25.54 -42.34 -8.28
N GLU A 304 -24.76 -42.64 -9.32
CA GLU A 304 -23.35 -42.94 -9.19
C GLU A 304 -22.57 -41.78 -8.54
N PHE A 305 -22.84 -40.54 -8.97
CA PHE A 305 -22.22 -39.35 -8.40
C PHE A 305 -22.51 -39.22 -6.90
N PHE A 306 -23.76 -39.35 -6.47
CA PHE A 306 -24.12 -39.27 -5.04
C PHE A 306 -23.62 -40.48 -4.24
N ALA A 307 -23.49 -41.66 -4.85
CA ALA A 307 -22.89 -42.83 -4.20
C ALA A 307 -21.41 -42.58 -3.84
N THR A 308 -20.67 -41.77 -4.61
CA THR A 308 -19.30 -41.37 -4.22
C THR A 308 -19.27 -40.55 -2.93
N GLY A 309 -20.26 -39.66 -2.73
CA GLY A 309 -20.39 -38.88 -1.50
C GLY A 309 -20.73 -39.76 -0.29
N GLU A 310 -21.59 -40.76 -0.50
CA GLU A 310 -21.91 -41.77 0.52
C GLU A 310 -20.67 -42.53 0.98
N ALA A 311 -19.86 -43.00 0.03
CA ALA A 311 -18.62 -43.72 0.33
C ALA A 311 -17.61 -42.85 1.09
N GLU A 312 -17.43 -41.59 0.69
CA GLU A 312 -16.51 -40.65 1.33
C GLU A 312 -16.94 -40.33 2.77
N ILE A 313 -18.22 -40.01 2.99
CA ILE A 313 -18.74 -39.73 4.34
C ILE A 313 -18.76 -41.00 5.21
N ALA A 314 -19.00 -42.17 4.64
CA ALA A 314 -18.88 -43.43 5.38
C ALA A 314 -17.45 -43.66 5.90
N HIS A 315 -16.44 -43.40 5.07
CA HIS A 315 -15.03 -43.47 5.48
C HIS A 315 -14.70 -42.47 6.58
N VAL A 316 -15.06 -41.19 6.40
CA VAL A 316 -14.85 -40.13 7.40
C VAL A 316 -15.53 -40.47 8.72
N ALA A 317 -16.77 -41.00 8.67
CA ALA A 317 -17.51 -41.41 9.87
C ALA A 317 -16.81 -42.55 10.61
N ALA A 318 -16.25 -43.53 9.91
CA ALA A 318 -15.50 -44.63 10.53
C ALA A 318 -14.24 -44.12 11.26
N VAL A 319 -13.50 -43.18 10.64
CA VAL A 319 -12.35 -42.54 11.31
C VAL A 319 -12.80 -41.73 12.52
N ALA A 320 -13.84 -40.91 12.36
CA ALA A 320 -14.43 -40.10 13.42
C ALA A 320 -14.86 -40.95 14.65
N GLU A 321 -15.44 -42.13 14.40
CA GLU A 321 -15.79 -43.09 15.46
C GLU A 321 -14.58 -43.58 16.26
N THR A 322 -13.44 -43.83 15.61
CA THR A 322 -12.20 -44.22 16.33
C THR A 322 -11.62 -43.07 17.17
N LEU A 323 -11.90 -41.83 16.80
CA LEU A 323 -11.52 -40.62 17.53
C LEU A 323 -12.51 -40.27 18.65
N GLY A 324 -13.65 -40.96 18.74
CA GLY A 324 -14.70 -40.69 19.73
C GLY A 324 -15.38 -39.32 19.56
N ARG A 325 -15.33 -38.74 18.35
CA ARG A 325 -15.90 -37.42 18.05
C ARG A 325 -16.58 -37.41 16.67
N PRO A 326 -17.60 -36.58 16.45
CA PRO A 326 -18.24 -35.73 17.44
C PRO A 326 -19.07 -36.55 18.45
N ALA A 327 -19.25 -36.02 19.66
CA ALA A 327 -20.04 -36.69 20.69
C ALA A 327 -21.54 -36.75 20.36
N ARG A 328 -22.01 -35.83 19.51
CA ARG A 328 -23.40 -35.68 19.09
C ARG A 328 -23.50 -35.72 17.57
N ARG A 329 -24.69 -36.03 17.06
CA ARG A 329 -24.99 -36.09 15.63
C ARG A 329 -26.28 -35.33 15.29
N GLU A 330 -26.38 -34.10 15.79
CA GLU A 330 -27.51 -33.21 15.53
C GLU A 330 -27.27 -32.44 14.23
N ARG A 331 -26.12 -31.77 14.09
CA ARG A 331 -25.87 -30.81 12.98
C ARG A 331 -24.49 -30.99 12.36
N ALA A 332 -24.46 -31.16 11.04
CA ALA A 332 -23.23 -31.14 10.24
C ALA A 332 -23.21 -29.95 9.27
N LEU A 333 -22.03 -29.35 9.06
CA LEU A 333 -21.75 -28.33 8.06
C LEU A 333 -20.92 -28.93 6.93
N ASP A 334 -21.32 -28.70 5.68
CA ASP A 334 -20.57 -29.02 4.47
C ASP A 334 -20.16 -27.71 3.77
N PHE A 335 -18.89 -27.32 3.90
CA PHE A 335 -18.35 -26.08 3.33
C PHE A 335 -17.79 -26.30 1.91
N GLY A 336 -18.32 -25.52 0.97
CA GLY A 336 -18.13 -25.72 -0.46
C GLY A 336 -18.96 -26.89 -0.98
N SER A 337 -20.23 -26.95 -0.57
CA SER A 337 -21.09 -28.11 -0.78
C SER A 337 -21.37 -28.43 -2.25
N GLY A 338 -21.15 -27.48 -3.16
CA GLY A 338 -21.50 -27.59 -4.56
C GLY A 338 -22.98 -27.96 -4.71
N VAL A 339 -23.24 -29.04 -5.45
CA VAL A 339 -24.57 -29.61 -5.67
C VAL A 339 -25.09 -30.51 -4.53
N GLY A 340 -24.42 -30.51 -3.37
CA GLY A 340 -24.84 -31.25 -2.18
C GLY A 340 -24.42 -32.72 -2.13
N ARG A 341 -23.35 -33.10 -2.84
CA ARG A 341 -22.83 -34.48 -2.89
C ARG A 341 -22.59 -35.06 -1.50
N LEU A 342 -21.92 -34.28 -0.65
CA LEU A 342 -21.52 -34.66 0.70
C LEU A 342 -22.61 -34.30 1.72
N THR A 343 -23.27 -33.15 1.55
CA THR A 343 -24.42 -32.74 2.37
C THR A 343 -25.50 -33.84 2.42
N ARG A 344 -25.86 -34.45 1.28
CA ARG A 344 -26.81 -35.57 1.23
C ARG A 344 -26.37 -36.75 2.09
N ALA A 345 -25.12 -37.16 1.97
CA ALA A 345 -24.58 -38.30 2.71
C ALA A 345 -24.46 -38.00 4.22
N LEU A 346 -24.16 -36.74 4.59
CA LEU A 346 -24.19 -36.26 5.97
C LEU A 346 -25.60 -36.29 6.55
N SER A 347 -26.63 -35.92 5.78
CA SER A 347 -28.03 -35.90 6.23
C SER A 347 -28.58 -37.27 6.64
N LYS A 348 -27.96 -38.37 6.20
CA LYS A 348 -28.31 -39.73 6.63
C LYS A 348 -27.72 -40.12 7.99
N ARG A 349 -26.78 -39.33 8.51
CA ARG A 349 -26.01 -39.60 9.73
C ARG A 349 -26.19 -38.55 10.82
N PHE A 350 -26.67 -37.36 10.44
CA PHE A 350 -26.95 -36.23 11.32
C PHE A 350 -28.41 -35.84 11.18
N SER A 351 -28.99 -35.30 12.26
CA SER A 351 -30.40 -34.87 12.25
C SER A 351 -30.66 -33.72 11.27
N ALA A 352 -29.64 -32.90 11.00
CA ALA A 352 -29.62 -31.87 9.96
C ALA A 352 -28.22 -31.73 9.36
N ALA A 353 -28.16 -31.49 8.05
CA ALA A 353 -26.94 -31.19 7.32
C ALA A 353 -27.11 -29.87 6.55
N VAL A 354 -26.22 -28.91 6.81
CA VAL A 354 -26.22 -27.59 6.17
C VAL A 354 -25.06 -27.53 5.17
N GLY A 355 -25.38 -27.41 3.89
CA GLY A 355 -24.40 -27.12 2.84
C GLY A 355 -24.28 -25.62 2.60
N VAL A 356 -23.05 -25.10 2.56
CA VAL A 356 -22.79 -23.71 2.17
C VAL A 356 -21.90 -23.68 0.94
N ASP A 357 -22.26 -22.85 -0.03
CA ASP A 357 -21.47 -22.65 -1.25
C ASP A 357 -21.48 -21.18 -1.66
N ILE A 358 -20.43 -20.73 -2.33
CA ILE A 358 -20.30 -19.37 -2.82
C ILE A 358 -21.15 -19.11 -4.06
N SER A 359 -21.44 -20.14 -4.86
CA SER A 359 -22.14 -20.03 -6.14
C SER A 359 -23.66 -20.15 -5.96
N PRO A 360 -24.44 -19.11 -6.29
CA PRO A 360 -25.90 -19.22 -6.39
C PRO A 360 -26.36 -20.39 -7.27
N GLY A 361 -25.68 -20.63 -8.40
CA GLY A 361 -26.02 -21.73 -9.31
C GLY A 361 -25.82 -23.11 -8.68
N MET A 362 -24.72 -23.31 -7.93
CA MET A 362 -24.49 -24.54 -7.18
C MET A 362 -25.57 -24.78 -6.12
N VAL A 363 -25.93 -23.73 -5.36
CA VAL A 363 -26.98 -23.81 -4.33
C VAL A 363 -28.34 -24.16 -4.94
N GLU A 364 -28.68 -23.60 -6.10
CA GLU A 364 -29.91 -23.95 -6.81
C GLU A 364 -29.92 -25.42 -7.24
N HIS A 365 -28.83 -25.90 -7.85
CA HIS A 365 -28.69 -27.32 -8.20
C HIS A 365 -28.77 -28.23 -6.97
N ALA A 366 -28.16 -27.82 -5.86
CA ALA A 366 -28.19 -28.58 -4.61
C ALA A 366 -29.62 -28.70 -4.07
N ARG A 367 -30.38 -27.60 -4.02
CA ARG A 367 -31.78 -27.63 -3.60
C ARG A 367 -32.63 -28.53 -4.50
N ARG A 368 -32.44 -28.44 -5.81
CA ARG A 368 -33.22 -29.24 -6.78
C ARG A 368 -32.90 -30.73 -6.73
N LEU A 369 -31.62 -31.09 -6.64
CA LEU A 369 -31.23 -32.50 -6.68
C LEU A 369 -31.54 -33.21 -5.36
N ASN A 370 -31.67 -32.50 -4.25
CA ASN A 370 -31.83 -33.03 -2.91
C ASN A 370 -33.21 -32.71 -2.29
N ASP A 371 -34.23 -32.44 -3.09
CA ASP A 371 -35.57 -32.08 -2.58
C ASP A 371 -36.22 -33.20 -1.74
N ASP A 372 -35.93 -34.45 -2.07
CA ASP A 372 -36.35 -35.65 -1.33
C ASP A 372 -35.60 -35.86 0.00
N PHE A 373 -34.66 -34.99 0.36
CA PHE A 373 -33.83 -35.09 1.57
C PHE A 373 -34.12 -33.91 2.51
N PRO A 374 -35.19 -33.96 3.34
CA PRO A 374 -35.64 -32.82 4.15
C PRO A 374 -34.66 -32.41 5.26
N ALA A 375 -33.70 -33.28 5.60
CA ALA A 375 -32.63 -32.97 6.54
C ALA A 375 -31.48 -32.16 5.90
N CYS A 376 -31.51 -31.91 4.58
CA CYS A 376 -30.55 -31.05 3.89
C CYS A 376 -31.05 -29.59 3.84
N GLU A 377 -30.19 -28.66 4.22
CA GLU A 377 -30.38 -27.23 4.03
C GLU A 377 -29.22 -26.67 3.20
N PHE A 378 -29.49 -25.77 2.25
CA PHE A 378 -28.44 -25.14 1.43
C PHE A 378 -28.50 -23.62 1.51
N ARG A 379 -27.37 -22.99 1.86
CA ARG A 379 -27.23 -21.53 2.00
C ARG A 379 -26.13 -20.99 1.09
N LEU A 380 -26.37 -19.77 0.59
CA LEU A 380 -25.38 -19.01 -0.17
C LEU A 380 -24.40 -18.34 0.80
N ASN A 381 -23.10 -18.53 0.60
CA ASN A 381 -22.05 -17.83 1.34
C ASN A 381 -21.20 -16.96 0.42
N ALA A 382 -21.64 -15.72 0.21
CA ALA A 382 -20.96 -14.75 -0.64
C ALA A 382 -19.92 -13.87 0.10
N SER A 383 -19.67 -14.13 1.38
CA SER A 383 -18.66 -13.43 2.20
C SER A 383 -17.42 -14.30 2.42
N ALA A 384 -16.29 -13.68 2.76
CA ALA A 384 -15.04 -14.38 3.09
C ALA A 384 -15.03 -14.94 4.54
N ASP A 385 -16.19 -15.07 5.16
CA ASP A 385 -16.40 -15.58 6.51
C ASP A 385 -17.64 -16.49 6.55
N LEU A 386 -18.00 -16.97 7.74
CA LEU A 386 -19.24 -17.72 7.99
C LEU A 386 -20.12 -16.98 9.00
N ALA A 387 -20.18 -15.65 8.95
CA ALA A 387 -20.92 -14.84 9.93
C ALA A 387 -22.42 -15.16 9.99
N GLN A 388 -22.98 -15.71 8.91
CA GLN A 388 -24.37 -16.22 8.87
C GLN A 388 -24.61 -17.48 9.75
N LEU A 389 -23.54 -18.07 10.30
CA LEU A 389 -23.58 -19.26 11.14
C LEU A 389 -23.16 -18.91 12.57
N GLU A 390 -23.97 -19.35 13.53
CA GLU A 390 -23.73 -19.18 14.95
C GLU A 390 -22.49 -19.96 15.42
N SER A 391 -21.74 -19.40 16.37
CA SER A 391 -20.60 -20.07 17.00
C SER A 391 -21.04 -21.30 17.79
N GLY A 392 -20.24 -22.37 17.81
CA GLY A 392 -20.55 -23.58 18.59
C GLY A 392 -21.87 -24.25 18.23
N SER A 393 -22.26 -24.22 16.96
CA SER A 393 -23.59 -24.64 16.51
C SER A 393 -23.62 -25.93 15.70
N PHE A 394 -22.44 -26.45 15.31
CA PHE A 394 -22.27 -27.70 14.55
C PHE A 394 -21.47 -28.75 15.31
N ASP A 395 -21.88 -30.01 15.19
CA ASP A 395 -21.14 -31.16 15.73
C ASP A 395 -19.98 -31.56 14.81
N LEU A 396 -20.22 -31.53 13.49
CA LEU A 396 -19.21 -31.80 12.47
C LEU A 396 -19.12 -30.63 11.50
N VAL A 397 -17.93 -30.12 11.26
CA VAL A 397 -17.64 -29.23 10.13
C VAL A 397 -16.79 -30.00 9.13
N TYR A 398 -17.26 -30.11 7.89
CA TYR A 398 -16.60 -30.84 6.83
C TYR A 398 -16.34 -29.95 5.62
N SER A 399 -15.14 -30.04 5.05
CA SER A 399 -14.83 -29.44 3.76
C SER A 399 -13.92 -30.34 2.92
N SER A 400 -14.36 -30.70 1.72
CA SER A 400 -13.61 -31.55 0.81
C SER A 400 -13.54 -30.89 -0.57
N ILE A 401 -12.34 -30.80 -1.14
CA ILE A 401 -12.11 -30.28 -2.51
C ILE A 401 -12.63 -28.83 -2.69
N ALA A 402 -12.75 -28.04 -1.61
CA ALA A 402 -13.24 -26.65 -1.68
C ALA A 402 -12.16 -25.62 -1.36
N LEU A 403 -11.51 -25.72 -0.19
CA LEU A 403 -10.51 -24.74 0.27
C LEU A 403 -9.35 -24.55 -0.72
N GLN A 404 -8.96 -25.60 -1.43
CA GLN A 404 -7.88 -25.56 -2.43
C GLN A 404 -8.20 -24.66 -3.64
N HIS A 405 -9.46 -24.28 -3.85
CA HIS A 405 -9.87 -23.38 -4.92
C HIS A 405 -9.97 -21.91 -4.48
N VAL A 406 -9.86 -21.63 -3.18
CA VAL A 406 -9.84 -20.28 -2.61
C VAL A 406 -8.60 -19.52 -3.09
N ALA A 407 -8.75 -18.23 -3.35
CA ALA A 407 -7.77 -17.46 -4.12
C ALA A 407 -6.45 -17.22 -3.37
N THR A 408 -6.50 -17.08 -2.05
CA THR A 408 -5.34 -16.74 -1.21
C THR A 408 -5.22 -17.64 0.02
N VAL A 409 -4.00 -17.81 0.53
CA VAL A 409 -3.73 -18.52 1.79
C VAL A 409 -4.43 -17.82 2.96
N GLY A 410 -4.43 -16.49 3.04
CA GLY A 410 -5.08 -15.76 4.13
C GLY A 410 -6.60 -15.94 4.20
N GLU A 411 -7.28 -16.12 3.05
CA GLU A 411 -8.71 -16.49 3.03
C GLU A 411 -8.92 -17.94 3.51
N ILE A 412 -8.04 -18.88 3.11
CA ILE A 412 -8.09 -20.26 3.60
C ILE A 412 -7.92 -20.28 5.13
N GLU A 413 -6.92 -19.56 5.65
CA GLU A 413 -6.69 -19.46 7.10
C GLU A 413 -7.92 -18.89 7.82
N ARG A 414 -8.56 -17.86 7.25
CA ARG A 414 -9.79 -17.27 7.79
C ARG A 414 -10.94 -18.27 7.83
N TYR A 415 -11.18 -19.04 6.77
CA TYR A 415 -12.21 -20.07 6.77
C TYR A 415 -11.91 -21.20 7.77
N VAL A 416 -10.66 -21.60 7.92
CA VAL A 416 -10.27 -22.59 8.94
C VAL A 416 -10.54 -22.05 10.35
N THR A 417 -10.22 -20.79 10.62
CA THR A 417 -10.60 -20.12 11.88
C THR A 417 -12.12 -20.11 12.08
N GLU A 418 -12.89 -19.83 11.03
CA GLU A 418 -14.36 -19.87 11.08
C GLU A 418 -14.89 -21.29 11.35
N PHE A 419 -14.25 -22.33 10.81
CA PHE A 419 -14.61 -23.72 11.11
C PHE A 419 -14.44 -24.03 12.60
N LEU A 420 -13.32 -23.58 13.18
CA LEU A 420 -13.07 -23.71 14.63
C LEU A 420 -14.06 -22.90 15.47
N ARG A 421 -14.56 -21.78 14.96
CA ARG A 421 -15.58 -20.96 15.65
C ARG A 421 -16.96 -21.62 15.65
N VAL A 422 -17.39 -22.16 14.51
CA VAL A 422 -18.78 -22.67 14.35
C VAL A 422 -18.95 -24.10 14.88
N VAL A 423 -17.87 -24.86 15.02
CA VAL A 423 -17.90 -26.19 15.64
C VAL A 423 -18.09 -26.10 17.15
N ARG A 424 -18.82 -27.05 17.74
CA ARG A 424 -18.96 -27.21 19.19
C ARG A 424 -17.65 -27.68 19.84
N PRO A 425 -17.41 -27.41 21.13
CA PRO A 425 -16.22 -27.89 21.84
C PRO A 425 -16.02 -29.42 21.82
N ASP A 426 -17.12 -30.20 21.82
CA ASP A 426 -17.14 -31.66 21.71
C ASP A 426 -17.30 -32.16 20.25
N GLY A 427 -17.24 -31.23 19.30
CA GLY A 427 -17.36 -31.49 17.87
C GLY A 427 -16.03 -31.90 17.20
N LEU A 428 -16.09 -32.00 15.87
CA LEU A 428 -14.98 -32.38 15.02
C LEU A 428 -14.95 -31.49 13.77
N VAL A 429 -13.76 -31.01 13.42
CA VAL A 429 -13.52 -30.29 12.16
C VAL A 429 -12.69 -31.18 11.25
N VAL A 430 -13.15 -31.43 10.03
CA VAL A 430 -12.47 -32.25 9.05
C VAL A 430 -12.34 -31.50 7.73
N PHE A 431 -11.13 -31.26 7.24
CA PHE A 431 -10.92 -30.56 5.97
C PHE A 431 -9.71 -31.10 5.19
N GLY A 432 -9.78 -30.99 3.86
CA GLY A 432 -8.68 -31.34 2.96
C GLY A 432 -7.91 -30.13 2.42
N LEU A 433 -6.58 -30.17 2.45
CA LEU A 433 -5.71 -29.16 1.84
C LEU A 433 -4.51 -29.78 1.12
N PRO A 434 -4.17 -29.30 -0.09
CA PRO A 434 -2.93 -29.68 -0.75
C PRO A 434 -1.75 -28.94 -0.11
N TYR A 435 -0.70 -29.70 0.22
CA TYR A 435 0.53 -29.16 0.80
C TYR A 435 1.70 -29.14 -0.17
N TYR A 436 1.58 -29.83 -1.31
CA TYR A 436 2.62 -29.83 -2.34
C TYR A 436 2.04 -29.98 -3.74
N ILE A 437 2.52 -29.12 -4.65
CA ILE A 437 2.28 -29.19 -6.09
C ILE A 437 3.64 -29.07 -6.81
N PRO A 438 3.95 -29.95 -7.78
CA PRO A 438 5.18 -29.82 -8.55
C PRO A 438 5.25 -28.49 -9.31
N ALA A 439 6.46 -27.94 -9.46
CA ALA A 439 6.66 -26.61 -10.05
C ALA A 439 5.98 -26.40 -11.42
N LEU A 440 5.97 -27.40 -12.30
CA LEU A 440 5.30 -27.30 -13.60
C LEU A 440 3.77 -27.12 -13.49
N TRP A 441 3.16 -27.66 -12.43
CA TRP A 441 1.72 -27.59 -12.16
C TRP A 441 1.35 -26.34 -11.36
N SER A 442 2.26 -25.81 -10.53
CA SER A 442 2.01 -24.58 -9.75
C SER A 442 1.85 -23.34 -10.63
N PHE A 443 2.41 -23.34 -11.86
CA PHE A 443 2.16 -22.31 -12.87
C PHE A 443 0.70 -22.26 -13.36
N GLN A 444 -0.08 -23.33 -13.14
CA GLN A 444 -1.48 -23.49 -13.54
C GLN A 444 -1.74 -23.08 -15.02
N PRO A 445 -1.00 -23.65 -16.00
CA PRO A 445 -1.05 -23.21 -17.40
C PRO A 445 -2.45 -23.31 -18.01
N ARG A 446 -3.24 -24.33 -17.66
CA ARG A 446 -4.63 -24.48 -18.13
C ARG A 446 -5.51 -23.28 -17.75
N ARG A 447 -5.38 -22.79 -16.52
CA ARG A 447 -6.11 -21.61 -16.03
C ARG A 447 -5.66 -20.33 -16.72
N ARG A 448 -4.35 -20.17 -16.95
CA ARG A 448 -3.81 -19.00 -17.65
C ARG A 448 -4.24 -18.96 -19.12
N ILE A 449 -4.21 -20.11 -19.80
CA ILE A 449 -4.71 -20.23 -21.18
C ILE A 449 -6.22 -19.97 -21.23
N TYR A 450 -7.00 -20.51 -20.29
CA TYR A 450 -8.43 -20.21 -20.17
C TYR A 450 -8.69 -18.70 -20.08
N ALA A 451 -7.98 -18.01 -19.18
CA ALA A 451 -8.13 -16.58 -18.98
C ALA A 451 -7.76 -15.77 -20.24
N LEU A 452 -6.68 -16.15 -20.93
CA LEU A 452 -6.26 -15.50 -22.18
C LEU A 452 -7.30 -15.70 -23.30
N LEU A 453 -7.75 -16.94 -23.53
CA LEU A 453 -8.74 -17.23 -24.57
C LEU A 453 -10.07 -16.53 -24.29
N ARG A 454 -10.48 -16.44 -23.02
CA ARG A 454 -11.64 -15.63 -22.62
C ARG A 454 -11.46 -14.15 -22.97
N GLN A 455 -10.29 -13.57 -22.70
CA GLN A 455 -10.00 -12.17 -23.08
C GLN A 455 -10.04 -11.95 -24.59
N LEU A 456 -9.69 -12.98 -25.37
CA LEU A 456 -9.77 -12.97 -26.83
C LEU A 456 -11.19 -13.28 -27.36
N GLY A 457 -12.20 -13.37 -26.50
CA GLY A 457 -13.60 -13.57 -26.89
C GLY A 457 -13.97 -15.02 -27.23
N VAL A 458 -13.14 -16.01 -26.90
CA VAL A 458 -13.49 -17.42 -27.09
C VAL A 458 -14.60 -17.82 -26.11
N SER A 459 -15.63 -18.50 -26.63
CA SER A 459 -16.79 -18.95 -25.83
C SER A 459 -16.37 -19.80 -24.63
N GLU A 460 -16.73 -19.34 -23.43
CA GLU A 460 -16.49 -20.06 -22.17
C GLU A 460 -17.23 -21.41 -22.14
N GLN A 461 -18.48 -21.47 -22.58
CA GLN A 461 -19.24 -22.72 -22.68
C GLN A 461 -18.54 -23.75 -23.57
N TRP A 462 -18.00 -23.32 -24.72
CA TRP A 462 -17.24 -24.21 -25.60
C TRP A 462 -15.95 -24.70 -24.92
N MET A 463 -15.16 -23.79 -24.33
CA MET A 463 -13.90 -24.14 -23.66
C MET A 463 -14.16 -25.13 -22.52
N LEU A 464 -15.13 -24.84 -21.67
CA LEU A 464 -15.50 -25.66 -20.53
C LEU A 464 -16.04 -27.02 -20.97
N ARG A 465 -16.81 -27.14 -22.06
CA ARG A 465 -17.34 -28.44 -22.51
C ARG A 465 -16.36 -29.29 -23.32
N ARG A 466 -15.52 -28.67 -24.15
CA ARG A 466 -14.77 -29.37 -25.21
C ARG A 466 -13.27 -29.47 -24.96
N THR A 467 -12.73 -28.73 -23.98
CA THR A 467 -11.28 -28.69 -23.71
C THR A 467 -10.98 -29.03 -22.25
N PRO A 468 -9.73 -29.29 -21.86
CA PRO A 468 -9.34 -29.46 -20.47
C PRO A 468 -9.15 -28.11 -19.72
N LEU A 469 -9.45 -26.97 -20.35
CA LEU A 469 -9.30 -25.65 -19.75
C LEU A 469 -10.41 -25.40 -18.72
N THR A 470 -10.05 -24.75 -17.61
CA THR A 470 -10.94 -24.45 -16.48
C THR A 470 -10.44 -23.21 -15.73
N PRO A 471 -11.32 -22.38 -15.15
CA PRO A 471 -10.93 -21.29 -14.26
C PRO A 471 -10.50 -21.76 -12.86
N MET A 472 -10.71 -23.04 -12.51
CA MET A 472 -10.39 -23.58 -11.18
C MET A 472 -8.95 -23.29 -10.77
N ARG A 473 -8.79 -22.71 -9.58
CA ARG A 473 -7.49 -22.46 -8.96
C ARG A 473 -7.02 -23.69 -8.20
N MET A 474 -5.73 -23.76 -7.95
CA MET A 474 -5.18 -24.73 -7.01
C MET A 474 -4.18 -24.02 -6.10
N THR A 475 -4.58 -23.81 -4.85
CA THR A 475 -3.83 -23.10 -3.83
C THR A 475 -3.30 -24.11 -2.82
N THR A 476 -1.98 -24.13 -2.63
CA THR A 476 -1.31 -24.96 -1.63
C THR A 476 -0.95 -24.17 -0.40
N ILE A 477 -1.00 -24.83 0.75
CA ILE A 477 -0.45 -24.34 2.00
C ILE A 477 0.48 -25.40 2.59
N PRO A 478 1.73 -25.08 2.94
CA PRO A 478 2.62 -26.02 3.62
C PRO A 478 1.98 -26.61 4.87
N GLU A 479 2.20 -27.91 5.11
CA GLU A 479 1.61 -28.60 6.28
C GLU A 479 2.00 -27.92 7.60
N ALA A 480 3.24 -27.43 7.70
CA ALA A 480 3.73 -26.71 8.88
C ALA A 480 2.89 -25.45 9.19
N ASP A 481 2.46 -24.73 8.15
CA ASP A 481 1.67 -23.51 8.30
C ASP A 481 0.23 -23.84 8.76
N VAL A 482 -0.35 -24.93 8.23
CA VAL A 482 -1.65 -25.44 8.71
C VAL A 482 -1.58 -25.81 10.19
N ARG A 483 -0.54 -26.55 10.60
CA ARG A 483 -0.37 -26.95 12.00
C ARG A 483 -0.17 -25.74 12.91
N ALA A 484 0.68 -24.80 12.51
CA ALA A 484 0.88 -23.56 13.25
C ALA A 484 -0.40 -22.73 13.37
N LEU A 485 -1.23 -22.67 12.32
CA LEU A 485 -2.54 -22.01 12.37
C LEU A 485 -3.46 -22.64 13.42
N LEU A 486 -3.56 -23.97 13.43
CA LEU A 486 -4.42 -24.70 14.38
C LEU A 486 -3.93 -24.52 15.82
N GLU A 487 -2.61 -24.64 16.05
CA GLU A 487 -1.99 -24.44 17.36
C GLU A 487 -2.24 -23.04 17.92
N ARG A 488 -2.15 -21.99 17.08
CA ARG A 488 -2.46 -20.60 17.48
C ARG A 488 -3.89 -20.41 17.99
N HIS A 489 -4.81 -21.26 17.56
CA HIS A 489 -6.22 -21.23 17.97
C HIS A 489 -6.54 -22.28 19.04
N GLY A 490 -5.54 -22.94 19.63
CA GLY A 490 -5.71 -23.98 20.64
C GLY A 490 -6.30 -25.30 20.11
N ALA A 491 -6.45 -25.43 18.79
CA ALA A 491 -7.00 -26.62 18.16
C ALA A 491 -5.93 -27.72 18.05
N SER A 492 -6.36 -28.97 18.19
CA SER A 492 -5.47 -30.15 18.17
C SER A 492 -5.75 -31.03 16.96
N VAL A 493 -4.71 -31.34 16.19
CA VAL A 493 -4.80 -32.33 15.10
C VAL A 493 -4.82 -33.73 15.71
N LEU A 494 -5.94 -34.41 15.60
CA LEU A 494 -6.13 -35.77 16.12
C LEU A 494 -5.64 -36.84 15.14
N HIS A 495 -5.87 -36.63 13.85
CA HIS A 495 -5.50 -37.55 12.80
C HIS A 495 -5.27 -36.81 11.48
N THR A 496 -4.44 -37.39 10.62
CA THR A 496 -4.25 -36.95 9.24
C THR A 496 -4.16 -38.14 8.32
N GLU A 497 -4.80 -38.08 7.16
CA GLU A 497 -4.70 -39.11 6.13
C GLU A 497 -4.40 -38.50 4.75
N PRO A 498 -3.60 -39.17 3.91
CA PRO A 498 -3.30 -38.69 2.56
C PRO A 498 -4.50 -38.84 1.64
N ILE A 499 -4.77 -37.79 0.87
CA ILE A 499 -5.85 -37.70 -0.14
C ILE A 499 -5.28 -37.23 -1.49
N ASP A 500 -4.13 -37.80 -1.86
CA ASP A 500 -3.37 -37.38 -3.04
C ASP A 500 -4.17 -37.53 -4.35
N GLU A 501 -4.12 -36.50 -5.18
CA GLU A 501 -4.74 -36.48 -6.51
C GLU A 501 -3.67 -36.36 -7.59
N GLY A 502 -3.30 -37.51 -8.15
CA GLY A 502 -2.25 -37.59 -9.17
C GLY A 502 -0.90 -37.04 -8.65
N PRO A 503 -0.35 -35.96 -9.24
CA PRO A 503 0.92 -35.38 -8.80
C PRO A 503 0.80 -34.45 -7.59
N ILE A 504 -0.41 -34.09 -7.17
CA ILE A 504 -0.68 -33.17 -6.05
C ILE A 504 -0.72 -33.98 -4.76
N ARG A 505 0.03 -33.54 -3.75
CA ARG A 505 -0.01 -34.16 -2.42
C ARG A 505 -0.91 -33.35 -1.50
N ALA A 506 -1.81 -34.04 -0.81
CA ALA A 506 -2.82 -33.42 0.02
C ALA A 506 -3.11 -34.26 1.27
N LEU A 507 -3.49 -33.57 2.35
CA LEU A 507 -3.86 -34.19 3.61
C LEU A 507 -5.29 -33.82 3.96
N ARG A 508 -6.04 -34.80 4.47
CA ARG A 508 -7.27 -34.56 5.22
C ARG A 508 -6.92 -34.52 6.69
N TYR A 509 -7.25 -33.41 7.34
CA TYR A 509 -7.03 -33.17 8.76
C TYR A 509 -8.29 -33.49 9.54
N TYR A 510 -8.14 -34.14 10.69
CA TYR A 510 -9.18 -34.34 11.70
C TYR A 510 -8.78 -33.55 12.93
N VAL A 511 -9.56 -32.55 13.29
CA VAL A 511 -9.16 -31.50 14.25
C VAL A 511 -10.21 -31.38 15.35
N SER A 512 -9.73 -31.44 16.60
CA SER A 512 -10.51 -31.03 17.77
C SER A 512 -10.38 -29.53 17.96
N PRO A 513 -11.49 -28.79 18.19
CA PRO A 513 -11.42 -27.42 18.66
C PRO A 513 -10.83 -27.36 20.09
N ALA A 514 -10.49 -26.14 20.52
CA ALA A 514 -9.89 -25.83 21.81
C ALA A 514 -10.80 -26.12 23.01
#